data_AF-A0A965JW94-F1
#
_entry.id   AF-A0A965JW94-F1
#
_cell.length_a   1.000
_cell.length_b   1.000
_cell.length_c   1.000
_cell.angle_alpha   90.00
_cell.angle_beta   90.00
_cell.angle_gamma   90.00
#
_symmetry.space_group_name_H-M   'P 1'
#
loop_
_entity.id
_entity.type
_entity.pdbx_description
1 polymer ?
#
loop_
_entity_poly.entity_id
_entity_poly.type
_entity_poly.pdbx_seq_one_letter_code
_entity_poly.pdbx_strand_id
1 'polypeptide(L)'
;MAKASDYQKQLHHTAQLLVVTALELLESKPFDKVTVEEVLNTSGVARSSLYHHFEDFHHLMEVALIHQFTKDTDAAIAQLFATADDTNSFDRAREVIHEWSHFIQDIGRRQNRMARIVAIATADRNERFRLILSKEQQRITDGYAEVFRIG
;
A
#
# COMPACT_ATOMS: atom_id res chain seq x y z
N MET A 1 -2.45 0.86 -18.38
CA MET A 1 -3.42 0.92 -17.25
C MET A 1 -2.78 0.31 -16.01
N ALA A 2 -2.10 1.12 -15.19
CA ALA A 2 -1.66 0.66 -13.87
C ALA A 2 -2.89 0.52 -12.97
N LYS A 3 -3.36 -0.71 -12.81
CA LYS A 3 -4.49 -1.02 -11.93
C LYS A 3 -4.04 -0.77 -10.49
N ALA A 4 -4.87 -0.07 -9.71
CA ALA A 4 -4.83 -0.09 -8.25
C ALA A 4 -4.59 -1.54 -7.79
N SER A 5 -3.62 -1.74 -6.87
CA SER A 5 -3.10 -3.03 -6.41
C SER A 5 -4.03 -4.21 -6.75
N ASP A 6 -3.70 -4.96 -7.83
CA ASP A 6 -4.47 -6.12 -8.32
C ASP A 6 -4.65 -7.21 -7.23
N TYR A 7 -3.92 -7.09 -6.11
CA TYR A 7 -4.03 -7.93 -4.93
C TYR A 7 -5.43 -7.92 -4.31
N GLN A 8 -6.11 -6.77 -4.21
CA GLN A 8 -7.46 -6.72 -3.61
C GLN A 8 -8.52 -7.38 -4.49
N LYS A 9 -8.43 -7.25 -5.82
CA LYS A 9 -9.43 -7.80 -6.75
C LYS A 9 -9.46 -9.33 -6.79
N GLN A 10 -8.42 -10.00 -6.28
CA GLN A 10 -8.32 -11.46 -6.24
C GLN A 10 -8.61 -12.08 -4.88
N LEU A 11 -8.74 -11.28 -3.82
CA LEU A 11 -9.04 -11.79 -2.48
C LEU A 11 -10.54 -12.08 -2.34
N HIS A 12 -10.85 -13.23 -1.72
CA HIS A 12 -12.20 -13.55 -1.27
C HIS A 12 -12.72 -12.45 -0.32
N HIS A 13 -14.01 -12.17 -0.34
CA HIS A 13 -14.62 -11.08 0.45
C HIS A 13 -14.22 -11.10 1.93
N THR A 14 -14.15 -12.29 2.53
CA THR A 14 -13.72 -12.47 3.93
C THR A 14 -12.26 -12.06 4.16
N ALA A 15 -11.36 -12.38 3.22
CA ALA A 15 -9.96 -11.98 3.33
C ALA A 15 -9.80 -10.46 3.20
N GLN A 16 -10.56 -9.83 2.31
CA GLN A 16 -10.59 -8.36 2.19
C GLN A 16 -11.04 -7.70 3.48
N LEU A 17 -12.10 -8.21 4.12
CA LEU A 17 -12.60 -7.66 5.38
C LEU A 17 -11.55 -7.73 6.49
N LEU A 18 -10.86 -8.86 6.62
CA LEU A 18 -9.74 -9.01 7.57
C LEU A 18 -8.62 -7.98 7.31
N VAL A 19 -8.24 -7.77 6.05
CA VAL A 19 -7.19 -6.81 5.67
C VAL A 19 -7.61 -5.37 5.96
N VAL A 20 -8.85 -4.99 5.62
CA VAL A 20 -9.38 -3.65 5.88
C VAL A 20 -9.42 -3.38 7.39
N THR A 21 -9.93 -4.32 8.19
CA THR A 21 -9.95 -4.18 9.65
C THR A 21 -8.55 -4.07 10.24
N ALA A 22 -7.59 -4.89 9.77
CA ALA A 22 -6.21 -4.78 10.20
C ALA A 22 -5.60 -3.41 9.86
N LEU A 23 -5.90 -2.88 8.67
CA LEU A 23 -5.44 -1.56 8.22
C LEU A 23 -6.01 -0.44 9.11
N GLU A 24 -7.31 -0.47 9.41
CA GLU A 24 -7.96 0.50 10.31
C GLU A 24 -7.34 0.48 11.71
N LEU A 25 -7.02 -0.71 12.23
CA LEU A 25 -6.33 -0.84 13.51
C LEU A 25 -4.91 -0.24 13.44
N LEU A 26 -4.18 -0.45 12.35
CA LEU A 26 -2.85 0.14 12.12
C LEU A 26 -2.85 1.67 11.98
N GLU A 27 -4.00 2.29 11.65
CA GLU A 27 -4.14 3.76 11.69
C GLU A 27 -4.22 4.28 13.13
N SER A 28 -4.68 3.44 14.08
CA SER A 28 -4.89 3.82 15.48
C SER A 28 -3.76 3.41 16.43
N LYS A 29 -3.00 2.35 16.12
CA LYS A 29 -1.98 1.80 17.02
C LYS A 29 -0.81 1.15 16.27
N PRO A 30 0.36 1.01 16.91
CA PRO A 30 1.52 0.36 16.31
C PRO A 30 1.25 -1.11 15.91
N PHE A 31 1.96 -1.58 14.88
CA PHE A 31 1.86 -2.94 14.34
C PHE A 31 1.98 -4.04 15.40
N ASP A 32 2.94 -3.92 16.32
CA ASP A 32 3.20 -4.89 17.39
C ASP A 32 2.14 -4.89 18.50
N LYS A 33 1.18 -3.95 18.44
CA LYS A 33 0.07 -3.83 19.41
C LYS A 33 -1.27 -4.30 18.86
N VAL A 34 -1.36 -4.60 17.56
CA VAL A 34 -2.58 -5.17 16.97
C VAL A 34 -2.62 -6.66 17.30
N THR A 35 -3.73 -7.14 17.83
CA THR A 35 -3.91 -8.56 18.17
C THR A 35 -4.88 -9.26 17.21
N VAL A 36 -4.76 -10.59 17.15
CA VAL A 36 -5.67 -11.40 16.35
C VAL A 36 -7.11 -11.33 16.89
N GLU A 37 -7.28 -11.27 18.22
CA GLU A 37 -8.59 -11.11 18.84
C GLU A 37 -9.26 -9.78 18.45
N GLU A 38 -8.50 -8.68 18.44
CA GLU A 38 -9.03 -7.38 18.01
C GLU A 38 -9.51 -7.43 16.56
N VAL A 39 -8.69 -7.97 15.65
CA VAL A 39 -9.06 -8.06 14.24
C VAL A 39 -10.30 -8.94 14.05
N LEU A 40 -10.37 -10.12 14.69
CA LEU A 40 -11.50 -11.03 14.57
C LEU A 40 -12.79 -10.44 15.16
N ASN A 41 -12.69 -9.78 16.33
CA ASN A 41 -13.85 -9.17 16.99
C ASN A 41 -14.38 -7.96 16.20
N THR A 42 -13.49 -7.11 15.69
CA THR A 42 -13.87 -5.93 14.90
C THR A 42 -14.42 -6.31 13.52
N SER A 43 -13.83 -7.33 12.87
CA SER A 43 -14.29 -7.79 11.55
C SER A 43 -15.53 -8.70 11.60
N GLY A 44 -15.82 -9.33 12.74
CA GLY A 44 -16.86 -10.36 12.87
C GLY A 44 -16.52 -11.66 12.13
N VAL A 45 -15.28 -11.82 11.65
CA VAL A 45 -14.84 -13.00 10.90
C VAL A 45 -14.45 -14.12 11.87
N ALA A 46 -14.85 -15.35 11.56
CA ALA A 46 -14.45 -16.52 12.33
C ALA A 46 -12.94 -16.77 12.22
N ARG A 47 -12.31 -17.21 13.32
CA ARG A 47 -10.88 -17.54 13.37
C ARG A 47 -10.46 -18.58 12.31
N SER A 48 -11.30 -19.57 12.04
CA SER A 48 -11.05 -20.57 10.99
C SER A 48 -10.93 -19.96 9.60
N SER A 49 -11.73 -18.92 9.30
CA SER A 49 -11.67 -18.23 8.01
C SER A 49 -10.40 -17.40 7.85
N LEU A 50 -9.83 -16.86 8.95
CA LEU A 50 -8.51 -16.22 8.90
C LEU A 50 -7.46 -17.21 8.43
N TYR A 51 -7.36 -18.36 9.09
CA TYR A 51 -6.33 -19.37 8.75
C TYR A 51 -6.61 -20.11 7.43
N HIS A 52 -7.79 -19.96 6.85
CA HIS A 52 -8.07 -20.39 5.49
C HIS A 52 -7.43 -19.45 4.45
N HIS A 53 -7.32 -18.15 4.76
CA HIS A 53 -6.83 -17.13 3.84
C HIS A 53 -5.38 -16.73 4.09
N PHE A 54 -4.89 -16.87 5.32
CA PHE A 54 -3.55 -16.45 5.73
C PHE A 54 -2.86 -17.58 6.47
N GLU A 55 -1.58 -17.81 6.16
CA GLU A 55 -0.73 -18.80 6.86
C GLU A 55 -0.75 -18.61 8.38
N ASP A 56 -0.66 -17.36 8.83
CA ASP A 56 -0.73 -16.98 10.22
C ASP A 56 -1.23 -15.52 10.35
N PHE A 57 -1.35 -15.04 11.58
CA PHE A 57 -1.74 -13.66 11.84
C PHE A 57 -0.70 -12.65 11.33
N HIS A 58 0.59 -12.98 11.37
CA HIS A 58 1.63 -12.10 10.85
C HIS A 58 1.50 -11.91 9.33
N HIS A 59 1.10 -12.93 8.58
CA HIS A 59 0.86 -12.84 7.15
C HIS A 59 -0.28 -11.87 6.83
N LEU A 60 -1.38 -11.89 7.60
CA LEU A 60 -2.43 -10.88 7.49
C LEU A 60 -1.90 -9.46 7.75
N MET A 61 -1.13 -9.30 8.82
CA MET A 61 -0.59 -7.99 9.21
C MET A 61 0.45 -7.47 8.21
N GLU A 62 1.25 -8.35 7.62
CA GLU A 62 2.18 -8.06 6.52
C GLU A 62 1.43 -7.54 5.30
N VAL A 63 0.35 -8.21 4.89
CA VAL A 63 -0.51 -7.74 3.80
C VAL A 63 -1.09 -6.36 4.11
N ALA A 64 -1.60 -6.14 5.32
CA ALA A 64 -2.12 -4.83 5.73
C ALA A 64 -1.03 -3.73 5.71
N LEU A 65 0.19 -4.05 6.14
CA LEU A 65 1.31 -3.12 6.15
C LEU A 65 1.76 -2.74 4.73
N ILE A 66 1.70 -3.67 3.77
CA ILE A 66 1.88 -3.36 2.34
C ILE A 66 0.84 -2.37 1.86
N HIS A 67 -0.44 -2.57 2.19
CA HIS A 67 -1.49 -1.63 1.77
C HIS A 67 -1.25 -0.22 2.33
N GLN A 68 -0.82 -0.12 3.58
CA GLN A 68 -0.45 1.17 4.16
C GLN A 68 0.77 1.79 3.46
N PHE A 69 1.75 0.96 3.06
CA PHE A 69 2.93 1.39 2.32
C PHE A 69 2.59 1.97 0.93
N THR A 70 1.67 1.33 0.19
CA THR A 70 1.36 1.72 -1.20
C THR A 70 0.27 2.78 -1.36
N LYS A 71 -0.55 3.04 -0.32
CA LYS A 71 -1.75 3.91 -0.34
C LYS A 71 -1.59 5.20 -1.14
N ASP A 72 -0.53 5.97 -0.88
CA ASP A 72 -0.29 7.25 -1.56
C ASP A 72 0.34 7.10 -2.94
N THR A 73 1.15 6.06 -3.14
CA THR A 73 1.89 5.88 -4.40
C THR A 73 0.97 5.42 -5.51
N ASP A 74 0.00 4.56 -5.23
CA ASP A 74 -0.95 4.12 -6.25
C ASP A 74 -1.80 5.31 -6.75
N ALA A 75 -2.27 6.16 -5.84
CA ALA A 75 -2.99 7.39 -6.18
C ALA A 75 -2.12 8.37 -6.98
N ALA A 76 -0.85 8.52 -6.58
CA ALA A 76 0.11 9.35 -7.27
C ALA A 76 0.39 8.89 -8.71
N ILE A 77 0.66 7.60 -8.91
CA ILE A 77 0.91 7.04 -10.24
C ILE A 77 -0.30 7.25 -11.13
N ALA A 78 -1.52 7.01 -10.64
CA ALA A 78 -2.75 7.23 -11.40
C ALA A 78 -2.93 8.70 -11.84
N GLN A 79 -2.63 9.68 -10.98
CA GLN A 79 -2.67 11.10 -11.33
C GLN A 79 -1.62 11.48 -12.38
N LEU A 80 -0.42 10.93 -12.27
CA LEU A 80 0.65 11.16 -13.24
C LEU A 80 0.27 10.61 -14.61
N PHE A 81 -0.30 9.39 -14.68
CA PHE A 81 -0.83 8.84 -15.92
C PHE A 81 -1.88 9.74 -16.58
N ALA A 82 -2.85 10.22 -15.79
CA ALA A 82 -3.91 11.09 -16.30
C ALA A 82 -3.37 12.41 -16.87
N THR A 83 -2.23 12.90 -16.35
CA THR A 83 -1.63 14.13 -16.84
C THR A 83 -0.64 13.89 -18.00
N ALA A 84 0.05 12.76 -18.02
CA ALA A 84 1.03 12.41 -19.06
C ALA A 84 0.37 12.27 -20.45
N ASP A 85 -0.85 11.73 -20.51
CA ASP A 85 -1.60 11.54 -21.78
C ASP A 85 -1.96 12.87 -22.49
N ASP A 86 -1.85 14.01 -21.79
CA ASP A 86 -2.19 15.35 -22.28
C ASP A 86 -0.95 16.24 -22.54
N THR A 87 0.28 15.71 -22.37
CA THR A 87 1.48 16.56 -22.25
C THR A 87 2.55 16.29 -23.31
N ASN A 88 2.60 17.10 -24.37
CA ASN A 88 3.75 17.18 -25.31
C ASN A 88 4.75 18.29 -24.93
N SER A 89 4.74 18.79 -23.69
CA SER A 89 5.56 19.94 -23.27
C SER A 89 6.31 19.68 -21.96
N PHE A 90 7.64 19.82 -22.04
CA PHE A 90 8.56 19.70 -20.91
C PHE A 90 8.20 20.64 -19.74
N ASP A 91 7.69 21.85 -20.03
CA ASP A 91 7.30 22.82 -19.00
C ASP A 91 6.11 22.31 -18.17
N ARG A 92 5.15 21.65 -18.82
CA ARG A 92 4.00 21.07 -18.14
C ARG A 92 4.39 19.83 -17.34
N ALA A 93 5.30 18.99 -17.85
CA ALA A 93 5.88 17.90 -17.07
C ALA A 93 6.58 18.40 -15.79
N ARG A 94 7.31 19.52 -15.88
CA ARG A 94 7.96 20.17 -14.73
C ARG A 94 6.94 20.68 -13.70
N GLU A 95 5.85 21.30 -14.14
CA GLU A 95 4.77 21.74 -13.26
C GLU A 95 4.12 20.58 -12.52
N VAL A 96 3.80 19.49 -13.22
CA VAL A 96 3.19 18.29 -12.62
C VAL A 96 4.11 17.68 -11.57
N ILE A 97 5.41 17.55 -11.86
CA ILE A 97 6.40 17.06 -10.89
C ILE A 97 6.47 17.99 -9.67
N HIS A 98 6.41 19.31 -9.88
CA HIS A 98 6.47 20.29 -8.80
C HIS A 98 5.22 20.23 -7.90
N GLU A 99 4.01 20.26 -8.48
CA GLU A 99 2.75 20.09 -7.74
C GLU A 99 2.75 18.78 -6.96
N TRP A 100 3.23 17.71 -7.58
CA TRP A 100 3.31 16.39 -6.98
C TRP A 100 4.33 16.31 -5.83
N SER A 101 5.49 16.95 -5.97
CA SER A 101 6.49 17.04 -4.90
C SER A 101 5.89 17.68 -3.64
N HIS A 102 5.10 18.74 -3.78
CA HIS A 102 4.40 19.37 -2.65
C HIS A 102 3.32 18.45 -2.07
N PHE A 103 2.55 17.77 -2.92
CA PHE A 103 1.51 16.84 -2.48
C PHE A 103 2.05 15.67 -1.65
N ILE A 104 3.20 15.08 -2.00
CA ILE A 104 3.78 13.96 -1.22
C ILE A 104 4.44 14.47 0.06
N GLN A 105 5.08 15.63 0.01
CA GLN A 105 5.84 16.18 1.14
C GLN A 105 4.97 16.87 2.20
N ASP A 106 3.68 17.04 1.93
CA ASP A 106 2.72 17.64 2.85
C ASP A 106 2.84 17.10 4.30
N ILE A 107 2.75 18.01 5.27
CA ILE A 107 2.91 17.68 6.70
C ILE A 107 1.80 16.73 7.19
N GLY A 108 0.58 16.87 6.67
CA GLY A 108 -0.55 15.99 6.97
C GLY A 108 -0.29 14.52 6.59
N ARG A 109 0.70 14.25 5.75
CA ARG A 109 1.09 12.91 5.30
C ARG A 109 2.25 12.30 6.09
N ARG A 110 2.62 12.90 7.21
CA ARG A 110 3.65 12.35 8.11
C ARG A 110 3.36 10.89 8.49
N GLN A 111 2.09 10.53 8.72
CA GLN A 111 1.71 9.15 9.05
C GLN A 111 2.05 8.17 7.92
N ASN A 112 1.82 8.55 6.67
CA ASN A 112 2.14 7.70 5.51
C ASN A 112 3.65 7.52 5.34
N ARG A 113 4.44 8.59 5.59
CA ARG A 113 5.91 8.48 5.64
C ARG A 113 6.38 7.57 6.78
N MET A 114 5.72 7.63 7.93
CA MET A 114 6.03 6.74 9.06
C MET A 114 5.69 5.28 8.73
N ALA A 115 4.56 5.01 8.09
CA ALA A 115 4.20 3.67 7.63
C ALA A 115 5.27 3.07 6.71
N ARG A 116 5.89 3.89 5.84
CA ARG A 116 7.01 3.44 5.01
C ARG A 116 8.25 3.09 5.81
N ILE A 117 8.60 3.90 6.80
CA ILE A 117 9.73 3.61 7.70
C ILE A 117 9.47 2.30 8.45
N VAL A 118 8.24 2.09 8.95
CA VAL A 118 7.84 0.86 9.64
C VAL A 118 7.93 -0.33 8.69
N ALA A 119 7.43 -0.24 7.46
CA ALA A 119 7.57 -1.31 6.47
C ALA A 119 9.05 -1.66 6.21
N ILE A 120 9.91 -0.68 5.96
CA ILE A 120 11.34 -0.92 5.72
C ILE A 120 11.99 -1.58 6.95
N ALA A 121 11.69 -1.09 8.16
CA ALA A 121 12.21 -1.66 9.39
C ALA A 121 11.73 -3.10 9.64
N THR A 122 10.45 -3.39 9.35
CA THR A 122 9.89 -4.74 9.44
C THR A 122 10.56 -5.69 8.44
N ALA A 123 10.84 -5.22 7.22
CA ALA A 123 11.47 -6.02 6.18
C ALA A 123 12.91 -6.44 6.51
N ASP A 124 13.62 -5.69 7.37
CA ASP A 124 14.99 -6.04 7.81
C ASP A 124 15.05 -7.43 8.46
N ARG A 125 14.07 -7.77 9.29
CA ARG A 125 14.05 -8.99 10.12
C ARG A 125 12.99 -10.01 9.71
N ASN A 126 12.19 -9.73 8.70
CA ASN A 126 11.12 -10.61 8.23
C ASN A 126 11.33 -10.94 6.74
N GLU A 127 11.83 -12.14 6.46
CA GLU A 127 12.13 -12.60 5.09
C GLU A 127 10.88 -12.66 4.20
N ARG A 128 9.77 -13.22 4.71
CA ARG A 128 8.49 -13.29 3.99
C ARG A 128 8.03 -11.90 3.60
N PHE A 129 8.03 -10.96 4.55
CA PHE A 129 7.65 -9.58 4.28
C PHE A 129 8.60 -8.88 3.31
N ARG A 130 9.92 -9.11 3.42
CA ARG A 130 10.92 -8.56 2.49
C ARG A 130 10.63 -8.97 1.04
N LEU A 131 10.24 -10.22 0.82
CA LEU A 131 9.87 -10.73 -0.50
C LEU A 131 8.58 -10.08 -1.02
N ILE A 132 7.56 -9.94 -0.16
CA ILE A 132 6.30 -9.27 -0.53
C ILE A 132 6.57 -7.79 -0.87
N LEU A 133 7.30 -7.08 -0.01
CA LEU A 133 7.64 -5.67 -0.20
C LEU A 133 8.48 -5.45 -1.47
N SER A 134 9.44 -6.34 -1.75
CA SER A 134 10.25 -6.28 -2.98
C SER A 134 9.40 -6.35 -4.25
N LYS A 135 8.41 -7.26 -4.29
CA LYS A 135 7.50 -7.38 -5.43
C LYS A 135 6.66 -6.12 -5.62
N GLU A 136 6.12 -5.58 -4.54
CA GLU A 136 5.32 -4.36 -4.60
C GLU A 136 6.15 -3.12 -4.96
N GLN A 137 7.38 -3.03 -4.44
CA GLN A 137 8.31 -1.97 -4.82
C GLN A 137 8.64 -2.03 -6.32
N GLN A 138 8.83 -3.23 -6.88
CA GLN A 138 9.05 -3.40 -8.32
C GLN A 138 7.83 -2.96 -9.13
N ARG A 139 6.62 -3.38 -8.74
CA ARG A 139 5.36 -2.96 -9.40
C ARG A 139 5.23 -1.44 -9.45
N ILE A 140 5.55 -0.76 -8.33
CA ILE A 140 5.54 0.70 -8.25
C ILE A 140 6.57 1.31 -9.20
N THR A 141 7.80 0.80 -9.20
CA THR A 141 8.87 1.28 -10.09
C THR A 141 8.47 1.12 -11.55
N ASP A 142 7.89 -0.01 -11.93
CA ASP A 142 7.40 -0.26 -13.29
C ASP A 142 6.26 0.71 -13.66
N GLY A 143 5.37 1.00 -12.70
CA GLY A 143 4.29 1.99 -12.87
C GLY A 143 4.81 3.40 -13.18
N TYR A 144 5.85 3.87 -12.47
CA TYR A 144 6.49 5.13 -12.79
C TYR A 144 7.25 5.09 -14.13
N ALA A 145 7.97 4.01 -14.41
CA ALA A 145 8.70 3.87 -15.67
C ALA A 145 7.75 3.89 -16.88
N GLU A 146 6.54 3.38 -16.73
CA GLU A 146 5.48 3.46 -17.74
C GLU A 146 5.02 4.91 -17.96
N VAL A 147 4.75 5.68 -16.90
CA VAL A 147 4.40 7.11 -17.00
C VAL A 147 5.44 7.87 -17.83
N PHE A 148 6.73 7.65 -17.56
CA PHE A 148 7.82 8.30 -18.30
C PHE A 148 8.01 7.81 -19.74
N ARG A 149 7.39 6.69 -20.13
CA ARG A 149 7.47 6.18 -21.50
C ARG A 149 6.36 6.73 -22.37
N ILE A 150 5.19 7.01 -21.78
CA ILE A 150 4.01 7.47 -22.52
C ILE A 150 3.93 8.99 -22.66
N GLY A 151 4.48 9.76 -21.71
CA GLY A 151 4.66 11.21 -21.81
C GLY A 151 6.02 11.55 -22.38
#